data_AF-A0A430FG07-F1
#
_entry.id   AF-A0A430FG07-F1
#
_cell.length_a   1.000
_cell.length_b   1.000
_cell.length_c   1.000
_cell.angle_alpha   90.00
_cell.angle_beta   90.00
_cell.angle_gamma   90.00
#
_symmetry.space_group_name_H-M   'P 1'
#
loop_
_entity.id
_entity.type
_entity.pdbx_description
1 polymer ?
#
loop_
_entity_poly.entity_id
_entity_poly.type
_entity_poly.pdbx_seq_one_letter_code
_entity_poly.pdbx_strand_id
1 'polypeptide(L)' 'MATVMVAPKAHKIGKPVMLNSQDIQNRRNDIVRQYGTREDLMRKRDLIGLSLEERIALYDLEDLDFLEGQ' A
#
# COMPACT_ATOMS: atom_id res chain seq x y z
N MET A 1 21.06 -0.80 43.65
CA MET A 1 20.96 -0.26 42.28
C MET A 1 19.61 -0.69 41.73
N ALA A 2 18.63 0.21 41.63
CA ALA A 2 17.29 -0.12 41.15
C ALA A 2 17.19 0.19 39.65
N THR A 3 16.86 -0.82 38.86
CA THR A 3 16.65 -0.71 37.41
C THR A 3 15.28 -0.07 37.17
N VAL A 4 15.25 1.14 36.63
CA VAL A 4 14.00 1.82 36.24
C VAL A 4 13.58 1.27 34.88
N MET A 5 12.57 0.40 34.83
CA MET A 5 11.93 0.00 33.57
C MET A 5 11.16 1.19 33.01
N VAL A 6 11.59 1.71 31.87
CA VAL A 6 10.87 2.75 31.13
C VAL A 6 9.57 2.12 30.61
N ALA A 7 8.43 2.61 31.10
CA ALA A 7 7.13 2.16 30.63
C ALA A 7 6.96 2.43 29.11
N PRO A 8 6.35 1.52 28.34
CA PRO A 8 6.14 1.72 26.91
C PRO A 8 5.27 2.95 26.68
N LYS A 9 5.78 3.91 25.89
CA LYS A 9 5.07 5.14 25.55
C LYS A 9 4.02 4.80 24.50
N ALA A 10 2.74 4.97 24.85
CA ALA A 10 1.65 4.77 23.90
C ALA A 10 1.78 5.75 22.73
N HIS A 11 2.04 5.24 21.53
CA HIS A 11 2.00 6.03 20.31
C HIS A 11 0.53 6.24 19.93
N LYS A 12 0.10 7.50 19.85
CA LYS A 12 -1.24 7.83 19.37
C LYS A 12 -1.27 7.63 17.85
N ILE A 13 -2.03 6.64 17.39
CA ILE A 13 -2.38 6.52 15.98
C ILE A 13 -3.24 7.75 15.65
N GLY A 14 -2.86 8.51 14.62
CA GLY A 14 -3.58 9.70 14.17
C GLY A 14 -5.01 9.37 13.75
N LYS A 15 -5.84 10.40 13.51
CA LYS A 15 -7.19 10.18 12.98
C LYS A 15 -7.10 9.49 11.62
N PRO A 16 -7.98 8.51 11.33
CA PRO A 16 -8.03 7.89 10.01
C PRO A 16 -8.29 8.97 8.96
N VAL A 17 -7.48 8.98 7.89
CA VAL A 17 -7.72 9.80 6.72
C VAL A 17 -8.66 9.02 5.83
N MET A 18 -9.90 9.50 5.64
CA MET A 18 -10.75 8.97 4.58
C MET A 18 -10.23 9.53 3.26
N LEU A 19 -9.73 8.65 2.39
CA LEU A 19 -9.49 8.99 1.00
C LEU A 19 -10.86 9.18 0.34
N ASN A 20 -11.04 10.30 -0.36
CA ASN A 20 -12.21 10.45 -1.21
C ASN A 20 -12.01 9.63 -2.50
N SER A 21 -13.09 9.37 -3.26
CA SER A 21 -13.00 8.57 -4.49
C SER A 21 -12.01 9.16 -5.52
N GLN A 22 -11.83 10.48 -5.55
CA GLN A 22 -10.86 11.12 -6.44
C GLN A 22 -9.42 10.84 -6.03
N ASP A 23 -9.12 10.83 -4.73
CA ASP A 23 -7.79 10.53 -4.20
C ASP A 23 -7.41 9.07 -4.47
N ILE A 24 -8.36 8.15 -4.31
CA ILE A 24 -8.19 6.72 -4.62
C ILE A 24 -7.85 6.55 -6.10
N GLN A 25 -8.61 7.19 -6.98
CA GLN A 25 -8.40 7.14 -8.43
C GLN A 25 -7.08 7.77 -8.85
N ASN A 26 -6.72 8.92 -8.29
CA ASN A 26 -5.43 9.56 -8.55
C ASN A 26 -4.27 8.63 -8.15
N ARG A 27 -4.37 8.01 -6.97
CA ARG A 27 -3.34 7.07 -6.49
C ARG A 27 -3.25 5.83 -7.38
N ARG A 28 -4.37 5.27 -7.81
CA ARG A 28 -4.39 4.17 -8.79
C ARG A 28 -3.68 4.58 -10.08
N ASN A 29 -4.02 5.74 -10.63
CA ASN A 29 -3.44 6.23 -11.88
C ASN A 29 -1.93 6.45 -11.78
N ASP A 30 -1.44 6.98 -10.65
CA ASP A 30 -0.01 7.17 -10.41
C ASP A 30 0.74 5.83 -10.37
N ILE A 31 0.20 4.83 -9.67
CA ILE A 31 0.80 3.49 -9.61
C ILE A 31 0.79 2.84 -10.99
N VAL A 32 -0.34 2.87 -11.71
CA VAL A 32 -0.47 2.28 -13.04
C VAL A 32 0.50 2.93 -14.03
N ARG A 33 0.69 4.26 -13.95
CA ARG A 33 1.62 4.97 -14.81
C ARG A 33 3.08 4.56 -14.55
N GLN A 34 3.43 4.27 -13.30
CA GLN A 34 4.81 3.97 -12.92
C GLN A 34 5.16 2.48 -13.08
N TYR A 35 4.25 1.57 -12.73
CA TYR A 35 4.53 0.14 -12.62
C TYR A 35 3.68 -0.74 -13.55
N GLY A 36 2.66 -0.19 -14.18
CA GLY A 36 1.71 -0.92 -15.02
C GLY A 36 0.45 -1.36 -14.27
N THR A 37 -0.46 -2.02 -14.98
CA THR A 37 -1.73 -2.50 -14.40
C THR A 37 -1.51 -3.67 -13.46
N ARG A 38 -2.54 -4.02 -12.68
CA ARG A 38 -2.52 -5.21 -11.83
C ARG A 38 -2.26 -6.47 -12.65
N GLU A 39 -2.91 -6.60 -13.79
CA GLU A 39 -2.74 -7.72 -14.72
C GLU A 39 -1.30 -7.80 -15.25
N ASP A 40 -0.69 -6.65 -15.57
CA ASP A 40 0.70 -6.60 -16.03
C ASP A 40 1.66 -7.06 -14.94
N LEU A 41 1.47 -6.59 -13.70
CA LEU A 41 2.28 -6.98 -12.54
C LEU A 41 2.10 -8.46 -12.21
N MET A 42 0.87 -8.99 -12.24
CA MET A 42 0.62 -10.42 -12.05
C MET A 42 1.30 -11.26 -13.14
N ARG A 43 1.19 -10.85 -14.41
CA ARG A 43 1.85 -11.54 -15.52
C ARG A 43 3.38 -11.51 -15.35
N LYS A 44 3.94 -10.36 -14.97
CA LYS A 44 5.38 -10.21 -14.75
C LYS A 44 5.87 -11.08 -13.59
N ARG A 45 5.12 -11.13 -12.48
CA ARG A 45 5.38 -12.01 -11.34
C ARG A 45 5.52 -13.46 -11.79
N ASP A 46 4.58 -13.92 -12.60
CA ASP A 46 4.51 -15.32 -13.03
C ASP A 46 5.61 -15.69 -14.04
N LEU A 47 6.10 -14.72 -14.82
CA LEU A 47 7.14 -14.93 -15.83
C LEU A 47 8.56 -14.84 -15.28
N ILE A 48 8.87 -13.76 -14.56
CA ILE A 48 10.25 -13.41 -14.17
C ILE A 48 10.38 -12.98 -12.71
N GLY A 49 9.26 -12.84 -12.00
CA GLY A 49 9.21 -12.27 -10.66
C GLY A 49 9.15 -10.74 -10.66
N LEU A 50 8.74 -10.18 -9.51
CA LEU A 50 8.61 -8.74 -9.29
C LEU A 50 9.77 -8.20 -8.45
N SER A 51 10.20 -6.97 -8.76
CA SER A 51 11.03 -6.17 -7.87
C SER A 51 10.30 -5.87 -6.55
N LEU A 52 11.02 -5.42 -5.51
CA LEU A 52 10.37 -5.04 -4.25
C LEU A 52 9.33 -3.93 -4.46
N GLU A 53 9.67 -2.90 -5.23
CA GLU A 53 8.79 -1.78 -5.54
C GLU A 53 7.55 -2.23 -6.31
N GLU A 54 7.70 -3.16 -7.24
CA GLU A 54 6.59 -3.72 -8.01
C GLU A 54 5.68 -4.61 -7.17
N ARG A 55 6.23 -5.33 -6.18
CA ARG A 55 5.41 -6.07 -5.21
C ARG A 55 4.58 -5.13 -4.35
N ILE A 56 5.19 -4.04 -3.88
CA ILE A 56 4.48 -3.01 -3.11
C ILE A 56 3.39 -2.38 -3.98
N ALA A 57 3.69 -2.04 -5.23
CA ALA A 57 2.71 -1.51 -6.16
C ALA A 57 1.53 -2.47 -6.40
N LEU A 58 1.79 -3.78 -6.51
CA LEU A 58 0.74 -4.78 -6.65
C LEU A 58 -0.16 -4.84 -5.40
N TYR A 59 0.42 -4.81 -4.20
CA TYR A 59 -0.37 -4.78 -2.96
C TYR A 59 -1.17 -3.49 -2.82
N ASP A 60 -0.58 -2.33 -3.13
CA ASP A 60 -1.30 -1.05 -3.12
C ASP A 60 -2.47 -1.07 -4.11
N LEU A 61 -2.33 -1.68 -5.29
CA LEU A 61 -3.44 -1.84 -6.23
C LEU A 61 -4.55 -2.74 -5.70
N GLU A 62 -4.21 -3.84 -5.02
CA GLU A 62 -5.20 -4.74 -4.40
C GLU A 62 -5.96 -4.05 -3.25
N ASP A 63 -5.27 -3.23 -2.46
CA ASP A 63 -5.91 -2.41 -1.42
C ASP A 63 -6.86 -1.37 -2.04
N LEU A 64 -6.47 -0.77 -3.17
CA LEU A 64 -7.32 0.18 -3.89
C LEU A 64 -8.53 -0.51 -4.53
N ASP A 65 -8.38 -1.71 -5.10
CA ASP A 65 -9.50 -2.52 -5.61
C ASP A 65 -10.54 -2.73 -4.49
N PHE A 66 -10.09 -3.10 -3.28
CA PHE A 66 -10.96 -3.27 -2.12
C PHE A 66 -11.70 -1.98 -1.72
N LEU A 67 -11.01 -0.83 -1.74
CA LEU A 67 -11.63 0.46 -1.41
C LEU A 67 -12.64 0.92 -2.47
N GLU A 68 -12.49 0.49 -3.71
CA GLU A 68 -13.39 0.77 -4.82
C GLU A 68 -14.53 -0.25 -4.95
N GLY A 69 -14.47 -1.34 -4.20
CA GLY A 69 -15.45 -2.43 -4.23
C GLY A 69 -15.35 -3.32 -5.48
N GLN A 70 -14.14 -3.45 -6.05
CA GLN A 70 -13.82 -4.30 -7.19
C GLN A 70 -13.28 -5.67 -6.78
#